data_AF-A0A6B3CA37-F1
#
_entry.id   AF-A0A6B3CA37-F1
#
_cell.length_a   1.000
_cell.length_b   1.000
_cell.length_c   1.000
_cell.angle_alpha   90.00
_cell.angle_beta   90.00
_cell.angle_gamma   90.00
#
_symmetry.space_group_name_H-M   'P 1'
#
loop_
_entity.id
_entity.type
_entity.pdbx_description
1 polymer ?
#
loop_
_entity_poly.entity_id
_entity_poly.type
_entity_poly.pdbx_seq_one_letter_code
_entity_poly.pdbx_strand_id
1 'polypeptide(L)'
;GAPAGALDRLVVREPSFAEGFAQLWAEAPLADWQAWTTYHVVSARAPYLTDEVVEANFDFYGRTLSGAQEVRDRWKRGVGLVQGALGEAVGKVYVERHFPPSHKERMDTLVAHLVEAYRESITSLEWMGE
;
A
#
# COMPACT_ATOMS: atom_id res chain seq x y z
N GLY A 1 -21.74 -11.55 8.17
CA GLY A 1 -21.74 -11.19 6.73
C GLY A 1 -21.84 -9.69 6.60
N ALA A 2 -21.63 -9.14 5.40
CA ALA A 2 -21.87 -7.71 5.16
C ALA A 2 -23.35 -7.37 5.41
N PRO A 3 -23.67 -6.16 5.92
CA PRO A 3 -25.06 -5.73 6.14
C PRO A 3 -25.89 -5.72 4.86
N ALA A 4 -27.22 -5.82 4.99
CA ALA A 4 -28.12 -5.63 3.85
C ALA A 4 -27.93 -4.23 3.25
N GLY A 5 -27.87 -4.15 1.92
CA GLY A 5 -27.64 -2.91 1.17
C GLY A 5 -26.17 -2.44 1.11
N ALA A 6 -25.24 -3.14 1.74
CA ALA A 6 -23.82 -2.74 1.79
C ALA A 6 -23.13 -2.69 0.42
N LEU A 7 -23.72 -3.28 -0.61
CA LEU A 7 -23.19 -3.34 -1.98
C LEU A 7 -24.12 -2.70 -3.02
N ASP A 8 -25.17 -1.98 -2.60
CA ASP A 8 -26.14 -1.34 -3.52
C ASP A 8 -25.51 -0.22 -4.36
N ARG A 9 -24.42 0.37 -3.85
CA ARG A 9 -23.62 1.37 -4.55
C ARG A 9 -22.15 1.08 -4.35
N LEU A 10 -21.40 1.22 -5.44
CA LEU A 10 -19.95 1.01 -5.48
C LEU A 10 -19.30 2.03 -6.40
N VAL A 11 -18.04 2.36 -6.10
CA VAL A 11 -17.25 3.29 -6.91
C VAL A 11 -16.40 2.46 -7.87
N VAL A 12 -16.64 2.62 -9.18
CA VAL A 12 -15.77 2.05 -10.21
C VAL A 12 -14.67 3.06 -10.51
N ARG A 13 -13.45 2.76 -10.06
CA ARG A 13 -12.30 3.65 -10.16
C ARG A 13 -11.83 3.84 -11.61
N GLU A 14 -11.82 2.77 -12.39
CA GLU A 14 -11.44 2.77 -13.81
C GLU A 14 -12.52 2.06 -14.66
N PRO A 15 -13.56 2.77 -15.15
CA PRO A 15 -14.68 2.16 -15.87
C PRO A 15 -14.28 1.37 -17.12
N SER A 16 -13.40 1.92 -17.95
CA SER A 16 -12.94 1.26 -19.19
C SER A 16 -12.14 -0.02 -18.91
N PHE A 17 -11.41 -0.07 -17.80
CA PHE A 17 -10.73 -1.30 -17.37
C PHE A 17 -11.75 -2.37 -16.98
N ALA A 18 -12.81 -2.01 -16.25
CA ALA A 18 -13.84 -2.97 -15.84
C ALA A 18 -14.58 -3.57 -17.04
N GLU A 19 -14.88 -2.75 -18.05
CA GLU A 19 -15.47 -3.20 -19.32
C GLU A 19 -14.53 -4.16 -20.07
N GLY A 20 -13.26 -3.78 -20.25
CA GLY A 20 -12.26 -4.63 -20.92
C GLY A 20 -11.99 -5.93 -20.17
N PHE A 21 -11.95 -5.88 -18.83
CA PHE A 21 -11.84 -7.08 -17.99
C PHE A 21 -13.03 -8.01 -18.19
N ALA A 22 -14.27 -7.48 -18.16
CA ALA A 22 -15.47 -8.29 -18.36
C ALA A 22 -15.49 -8.97 -19.73
N GLN A 23 -15.01 -8.29 -20.76
CA GLN A 23 -14.85 -8.87 -22.10
C GLN A 23 -13.84 -10.02 -22.10
N LEU A 24 -12.62 -9.79 -21.61
CA LEU A 24 -11.59 -10.84 -21.53
C LEU A 24 -12.02 -12.01 -20.65
N TRP A 25 -12.78 -11.74 -19.58
CA TRP A 25 -13.31 -12.78 -18.70
C TRP A 25 -14.27 -13.73 -19.44
N ALA A 26 -15.07 -13.20 -20.36
CA ALA A 26 -16.01 -13.98 -21.15
C ALA A 26 -15.34 -14.71 -22.33
N GLU A 27 -14.30 -14.13 -22.92
CA GLU A 27 -13.71 -14.59 -24.19
C GLU A 27 -12.44 -15.43 -24.01
N ALA A 28 -11.60 -15.14 -23.01
CA ALA A 28 -10.31 -15.80 -22.87
C ALA A 28 -10.43 -17.25 -22.36
N PRO A 29 -9.56 -18.18 -22.80
CA PRO A 29 -9.54 -19.53 -22.29
C PRO A 29 -9.37 -19.59 -20.78
N LEU A 30 -10.14 -20.46 -20.11
CA LEU A 30 -10.03 -20.67 -18.65
C LEU A 30 -8.59 -21.03 -18.23
N ALA A 31 -7.87 -21.77 -19.07
CA ALA A 31 -6.48 -22.15 -18.81
C ALA A 31 -5.56 -20.92 -18.63
N ASP A 32 -5.80 -19.84 -19.37
CA ASP A 32 -5.01 -18.61 -19.26
C ASP A 32 -5.30 -17.91 -17.93
N TRP A 33 -6.56 -17.86 -17.51
CA TRP A 33 -6.95 -17.33 -16.19
C TRP A 33 -6.38 -18.16 -15.04
N GLN A 34 -6.34 -19.49 -15.19
CA GLN A 34 -5.72 -20.38 -14.20
C GLN A 34 -4.22 -20.14 -14.10
N ALA A 35 -3.52 -20.03 -15.24
CA ALA A 35 -2.09 -19.73 -15.26
C ALA A 35 -1.79 -18.35 -14.65
N TRP A 36 -2.53 -17.33 -15.06
CA TRP A 36 -2.42 -15.96 -14.54
C TRP A 36 -2.64 -15.92 -13.02
N THR A 37 -3.72 -16.52 -12.53
CA THR A 37 -4.05 -16.54 -11.10
C THR A 37 -3.01 -17.32 -10.30
N THR A 38 -2.55 -18.47 -10.83
CA THR A 38 -1.52 -19.29 -10.18
C THR A 38 -0.24 -18.49 -10.01
N TYR A 39 0.22 -17.81 -11.05
CA TYR A 39 1.38 -16.92 -10.98
C TYR A 39 1.20 -15.84 -9.90
N HIS A 40 0.07 -15.15 -9.88
CA HIS A 40 -0.17 -14.08 -8.90
C HIS A 40 -0.24 -14.61 -7.46
N VAL A 41 -0.86 -15.76 -7.23
CA VAL A 41 -0.88 -16.40 -5.91
C VAL A 41 0.53 -16.80 -5.47
N VAL A 42 1.28 -17.50 -6.32
CA VAL A 42 2.65 -17.91 -5.98
C VAL A 42 3.54 -16.69 -5.73
N SER A 43 3.49 -15.68 -6.59
CA SER A 43 4.28 -14.45 -6.44
C SER A 43 3.93 -13.69 -5.16
N ALA A 44 2.64 -13.58 -4.81
CA ALA A 44 2.21 -12.93 -3.58
C ALA A 44 2.61 -13.70 -2.30
N ARG A 45 2.83 -15.01 -2.41
CA ARG A 45 3.24 -15.87 -1.29
C ARG A 45 4.73 -16.16 -1.25
N ALA A 46 5.46 -15.87 -2.32
CA ALA A 46 6.88 -16.17 -2.46
C ALA A 46 7.75 -15.79 -1.25
N PRO A 47 7.56 -14.62 -0.58
CA PRO A 47 8.38 -14.24 0.57
C PRO A 47 8.29 -15.18 1.78
N TYR A 48 7.32 -16.10 1.80
CA TYR A 48 7.02 -17.01 2.92
C TYR A 48 7.35 -18.47 2.63
N LEU A 49 7.82 -18.78 1.43
CA LEU A 49 8.07 -20.14 0.98
C LEU A 49 9.56 -20.52 1.17
N THR A 50 10.02 -21.53 0.42
CA THR A 50 11.43 -21.98 0.44
C THR A 50 12.36 -20.89 -0.08
N ASP A 51 13.64 -20.98 0.29
CA ASP A 51 14.65 -20.00 -0.13
C ASP A 51 14.79 -19.94 -1.66
N GLU A 52 14.61 -21.07 -2.35
CA GLU A 52 14.58 -21.14 -3.82
C GLU A 52 13.49 -20.26 -4.44
N VAL A 53 12.29 -20.26 -3.86
CA VAL A 53 11.17 -19.45 -4.35
C VAL A 53 11.35 -17.98 -3.98
N VAL A 54 11.91 -17.71 -2.80
CA VAL A 54 12.27 -16.34 -2.39
C VAL A 54 13.30 -15.74 -3.34
N GLU A 55 14.35 -16.48 -3.68
CA GLU A 55 15.40 -16.01 -4.58
C GLU A 55 14.86 -15.81 -6.00
N ALA A 56 14.08 -16.75 -6.52
CA ALA A 56 13.46 -16.60 -7.85
C ALA A 56 12.55 -15.35 -7.94
N ASN A 57 11.82 -15.04 -6.87
CA ASN A 57 11.03 -13.81 -6.81
C ASN A 57 11.92 -12.56 -6.70
N PHE A 58 12.98 -12.63 -5.88
CA PHE A 58 13.94 -11.55 -5.71
C PHE A 58 14.71 -11.23 -6.99
N ASP A 59 15.09 -12.24 -7.76
CA ASP A 59 15.80 -12.10 -9.03
C ASP A 59 15.06 -11.14 -9.98
N PHE A 60 13.74 -11.27 -10.09
CA PHE A 60 12.95 -10.37 -10.92
C PHE A 60 12.63 -9.05 -10.21
N TYR A 61 11.94 -9.09 -9.07
CA TYR A 61 11.39 -7.88 -8.45
C TYR A 61 12.42 -7.03 -7.71
N GLY A 62 13.49 -7.66 -7.19
CA GLY A 62 14.59 -6.97 -6.51
C GLY A 62 15.75 -6.67 -7.44
N ARG A 63 16.31 -7.70 -8.09
CA ARG A 63 17.51 -7.51 -8.92
C ARG A 63 17.19 -6.84 -10.26
N THR A 64 16.29 -7.40 -11.06
CA THR A 64 15.96 -6.85 -12.38
C THR A 64 15.25 -5.49 -12.28
N LEU A 65 14.18 -5.38 -11.48
CA LEU A 65 13.36 -4.16 -11.45
C LEU A 65 13.95 -3.04 -10.57
N SER A 66 14.61 -3.37 -9.45
CA SER A 66 15.10 -2.36 -8.49
C SER A 66 16.63 -2.27 -8.40
N GLY A 67 17.40 -3.14 -9.07
CA GLY A 67 18.86 -3.15 -9.00
C GLY A 67 19.46 -3.65 -7.69
N ALA A 68 18.65 -4.23 -6.79
CA ALA A 68 19.15 -4.74 -5.51
C ALA A 68 20.04 -5.97 -5.73
N GLN A 69 21.14 -6.07 -4.98
CA GLN A 69 22.13 -7.14 -5.17
C GLN A 69 21.81 -8.39 -4.34
N GLU A 70 21.22 -8.23 -3.16
CA GLU A 70 20.94 -9.33 -2.23
C GLU A 70 19.58 -9.18 -1.53
N VAL A 71 19.03 -10.31 -1.11
CA VAL A 71 17.83 -10.37 -0.28
C VAL A 71 18.13 -9.75 1.09
N ARG A 72 17.23 -8.89 1.58
CA ARG A 72 17.33 -8.36 2.95
C ARG A 72 17.45 -9.46 4.00
N ASP A 73 18.27 -9.21 5.02
CA ASP A 73 18.39 -10.05 6.21
C ASP A 73 17.03 -10.52 6.72
N ARG A 74 16.98 -11.77 7.20
CA ARG A 74 15.73 -12.41 7.63
C ARG A 74 14.97 -11.58 8.67
N TRP A 75 15.67 -10.98 9.63
CA TRP A 75 15.04 -10.17 10.68
C TRP A 75 14.38 -8.90 10.12
N LYS A 76 14.96 -8.24 9.11
CA LYS A 76 14.37 -7.06 8.44
C LYS A 76 13.09 -7.42 7.71
N ARG A 77 13.05 -8.60 7.08
CA ARG A 77 11.83 -9.15 6.45
C ARG A 77 10.77 -9.50 7.48
N GLY A 78 11.18 -10.07 8.62
CA GLY A 78 10.30 -10.32 9.77
C GLY A 78 9.66 -9.05 10.32
N VAL A 79 10.43 -7.98 10.48
CA VAL A 79 9.91 -6.65 10.84
C VAL A 79 8.86 -6.19 9.84
N GLY A 80 9.13 -6.30 8.53
CA GLY A 80 8.17 -5.96 7.48
C GLY A 80 6.84 -6.71 7.58
N LEU A 81 6.89 -8.02 7.86
CA LEU A 81 5.69 -8.84 8.07
C LEU A 81 4.86 -8.34 9.26
N VAL A 82 5.50 -8.15 10.42
CA VAL A 82 4.79 -7.69 11.63
C VAL A 82 4.22 -6.30 11.42
N GLN A 83 4.95 -5.40 10.75
CA GLN A 83 4.44 -4.06 10.43
C GLN A 83 3.22 -4.11 9.50
N GLY A 84 3.23 -4.98 8.49
CA GLY A 84 2.10 -5.15 7.58
C GLY A 84 0.85 -5.75 8.23
N ALA A 85 1.03 -6.62 9.23
CA ALA A 85 -0.09 -7.27 9.92
C ALA A 85 -0.57 -6.53 11.17
N LEU A 86 0.33 -5.90 11.91
CA LEU A 86 0.13 -5.38 13.28
C LEU A 86 0.79 -3.99 13.47
N GLY A 87 0.86 -3.18 12.40
CA GLY A 87 1.59 -1.91 12.40
C GLY A 87 1.16 -0.94 13.50
N GLU A 88 -0.14 -0.80 13.77
CA GLU A 88 -0.64 0.08 14.85
C GLU A 88 -0.24 -0.41 16.24
N ALA A 89 -0.27 -1.74 16.48
CA ALA A 89 0.11 -2.31 17.76
C ALA A 89 1.61 -2.13 18.02
N VAL A 90 2.46 -2.34 17.01
CA VAL A 90 3.89 -2.04 17.09
C VAL A 90 4.13 -0.55 17.28
N GLY A 91 3.38 0.29 16.56
CA GLY A 91 3.44 1.75 16.64
C GLY A 91 3.14 2.27 18.05
N LYS A 92 2.15 1.71 18.73
CA LYS A 92 1.83 2.06 20.13
C LYS A 92 3.03 1.83 21.06
N VAL A 93 3.64 0.65 21.00
CA VAL A 93 4.83 0.32 21.80
C VAL A 93 6.01 1.21 21.44
N TYR A 94 6.17 1.56 20.16
CA TYR A 94 7.21 2.47 19.70
C TYR A 94 7.03 3.88 20.28
N VAL A 95 5.82 4.43 20.22
CA VAL A 95 5.48 5.75 20.75
C VAL A 95 5.71 5.81 22.26
N GLU A 96 5.26 4.80 23.01
CA GLU A 96 5.48 4.71 24.46
C GLU A 96 6.98 4.77 24.84
N ARG A 97 7.87 4.24 23.99
CA ARG A 97 9.31 4.16 24.26
C ARG A 97 10.12 5.33 23.70
N HIS A 98 9.67 5.90 22.58
CA HIS A 98 10.51 6.75 21.75
C HIS A 98 9.88 8.09 21.34
N PHE A 99 8.64 8.37 21.76
CA PHE A 99 7.94 9.60 21.37
C PHE A 99 7.44 10.40 22.60
N PRO A 100 8.28 11.29 23.14
CA PRO A 100 7.90 12.19 24.22
C PRO A 100 6.72 13.11 23.87
N PRO A 101 5.83 13.45 24.81
CA PRO A 101 4.68 14.34 24.57
C PRO A 101 5.07 15.71 23.99
N SER A 102 6.23 16.25 24.38
CA SER A 102 6.73 17.54 23.88
C SER A 102 6.97 17.56 22.36
N HIS A 103 7.21 16.40 21.73
CA HIS A 103 7.30 16.31 20.28
C HIS A 103 5.95 16.55 19.62
N LYS A 104 4.87 16.03 20.22
CA LYS A 104 3.51 16.27 19.74
C LYS A 104 3.15 17.76 19.83
N GLU A 105 3.38 18.38 20.98
CA GLU A 105 3.07 19.80 21.20
C GLU A 105 3.75 20.70 20.17
N ARG A 106 5.05 20.47 19.91
CA ARG A 106 5.80 21.24 18.91
C ARG A 106 5.27 21.04 17.48
N MET A 107 4.88 19.82 17.12
CA MET A 107 4.30 19.55 15.81
C MET A 107 2.91 20.17 15.66
N ASP A 108 2.08 20.14 16.72
CA ASP A 108 0.76 20.76 16.70
C ASP A 108 0.87 22.29 16.46
N THR A 109 1.84 22.97 17.09
CA THR A 109 2.13 24.39 16.82
C THR A 109 2.58 24.62 15.37
N LEU A 110 3.50 23.79 14.86
CA LEU A 110 4.01 23.94 13.49
C LEU A 110 2.91 23.74 12.45
N VAL A 111 2.04 22.75 12.64
CA VAL A 111 0.89 22.50 11.76
C VAL A 111 -0.09 23.68 11.82
N ALA A 112 -0.34 24.24 13.00
CA ALA A 112 -1.19 25.44 13.12
C ALA A 112 -0.63 26.63 12.34
N HIS A 113 0.68 26.87 12.43
CA HIS A 113 1.34 27.93 11.64
C HIS A 113 1.25 27.66 10.14
N LEU A 114 1.41 26.41 9.70
CA LEU A 114 1.32 26.05 8.29
C LEU A 114 -0.10 26.27 7.75
N VAL A 115 -1.12 25.89 8.52
CA VAL A 115 -2.53 26.11 8.16
C VAL A 115 -2.84 27.60 8.06
N GLU A 116 -2.30 28.43 8.97
CA GLU A 116 -2.46 29.89 8.91
C GLU A 116 -1.81 30.48 7.66
N ALA A 117 -0.55 30.13 7.39
CA ALA A 117 0.16 30.61 6.22
C ALA A 117 -0.54 30.22 4.91
N TYR A 118 -1.11 29.02 4.84
CA TYR A 118 -1.94 28.60 3.71
C TYR A 118 -3.25 29.39 3.62
N ARG A 119 -3.90 29.71 4.74
CA ARG A 119 -5.09 30.56 4.73
C ARG A 119 -4.76 31.93 4.16
N GLU A 120 -3.75 32.59 4.71
CA GLU A 120 -3.29 33.90 4.23
C GLU A 120 -2.97 33.85 2.74
N SER A 121 -2.17 32.86 2.32
CA SER A 121 -1.82 32.66 0.93
C SER A 121 -3.07 32.53 0.06
N ILE A 122 -3.99 31.61 0.37
CA ILE A 122 -5.20 31.36 -0.42
C ILE A 122 -6.10 32.60 -0.47
N THR A 123 -6.32 33.29 0.65
CA THR A 123 -7.16 34.50 0.68
C THR A 123 -6.60 35.66 -0.11
N SER A 124 -5.28 35.65 -0.38
CA SER A 124 -4.62 36.68 -1.19
C SER A 124 -4.52 36.32 -2.68
N LEU A 125 -4.97 35.13 -3.10
CA LEU A 125 -4.88 34.70 -4.49
C LEU A 125 -5.91 35.42 -5.36
N GLU A 126 -5.49 36.44 -6.10
CA GLU A 126 -6.33 37.22 -7.02
C GLU A 126 -7.01 36.38 -8.12
N TRP A 127 -6.51 35.17 -8.40
CA TRP A 127 -7.08 34.25 -9.39
C TRP A 127 -8.16 33.33 -8.84
N MET A 128 -8.27 33.21 -7.51
CA MET A 128 -9.36 32.50 -6.84
C MET A 128 -10.49 33.51 -6.62
N GLY A 129 -11.68 33.24 -7.15
CA GLY A 129 -12.86 34.09 -6.92
C GLY A 129 -13.33 34.04 -5.46
N GLU A 130 -14.36 34.82 -5.12
CA GLU A 130 -15.03 34.79 -3.80
C GLU A 130 -15.57 33.39 -3.43
#